data_AF-A0A8W8JNU7-F1
#
_entry.id   AF-A0A8W8JNU7-F1
#
_cell.length_a   1.000
_cell.length_b   1.000
_cell.length_c   1.000
_cell.angle_alpha   90.00
_cell.angle_beta   90.00
_cell.angle_gamma   90.00
#
_symmetry.space_group_name_H-M   'P 1'
#
loop_
_entity.id
_entity.type
_entity.pdbx_description
1 polymer ?
#
loop_
_entity_poly.entity_id
_entity_poly.type
_entity_poly.pdbx_seq_one_letter_code
_entity_poly.pdbx_strand_id
1 'polypeptide(L)'
;EFDTERAIMLDQHSRETNEISDILFAMDQNFQEREREAKSDFQSLVDEIRNKDMEEMHGLRHQLTEKFNFYWNAFEQARKNYQENNAERKAAFEELKEKDDKSAQEIDFQMRKLQRISENIAQLKSKMASNAKENEQRNRSIKEERERMLAHLQDLKAEMNKLRDGERAKLTKMTVESNTAIKTMKSKVEKVKNVITMAEMCRRLETEEEKVLPFYASSLTEEEQQDVESAIQEQPYEKLSLIMHEFTSLENFWKRFNKVTLDKLALDKEKQTLVQENTQLRSLLKQYLDGISVNDEILSQVNPLLVVNNRTNVNLNVPVSDPRVRRPVPQTVVEAATHSRQLKLT
;
A
#
# COMPACT_ATOMS: atom_id res chain seq x y z
N GLU A 1 47.95 207.20 58.68
CA GLU A 1 47.44 207.10 57.30
C GLU A 1 47.87 205.81 56.57
N PHE A 2 49.06 205.23 56.81
CA PHE A 2 49.46 203.97 56.13
C PHE A 2 48.91 202.68 56.78
N ASP A 3 48.74 202.63 58.10
CA ASP A 3 48.28 201.42 58.80
C ASP A 3 46.78 201.14 58.64
N THR A 4 45.98 202.17 58.35
CA THR A 4 44.52 202.05 58.17
C THR A 4 44.15 201.43 56.83
N GLU A 5 44.86 201.72 55.74
CA GLU A 5 44.61 201.09 54.42
C GLU A 5 45.06 199.63 54.38
N ARG A 6 46.15 199.27 55.07
CA ARG A 6 46.62 197.88 55.16
C ARG A 6 45.65 196.96 55.88
N ALA A 7 44.99 197.46 56.93
CA ALA A 7 43.97 196.71 57.67
C ALA A 7 42.73 196.41 56.81
N ILE A 8 42.29 197.37 55.98
CA ILE A 8 41.13 197.21 55.11
C ILE A 8 41.42 196.19 53.99
N MET A 9 42.61 196.25 53.37
CA MET A 9 43.00 195.27 52.34
C MET A 9 43.15 193.85 52.88
N LEU A 10 43.64 193.67 54.11
CA LEU A 10 43.73 192.36 54.75
C LEU A 10 42.35 191.80 55.14
N ASP A 11 41.43 192.64 55.61
CA ASP A 11 40.04 192.23 55.90
C ASP A 11 39.30 191.84 54.61
N GLN A 12 39.51 192.60 53.54
CA GLN A 12 38.91 192.30 52.24
C GLN A 12 39.47 191.00 51.65
N HIS A 13 40.79 190.78 51.72
CA HIS A 13 41.39 189.52 51.28
C HIS A 13 40.92 188.32 52.12
N SER A 14 40.73 188.49 53.43
CA SER A 14 40.18 187.47 54.34
C SER A 14 38.73 187.11 54.01
N ARG A 15 37.90 188.11 53.67
CA ARG A 15 36.52 187.86 53.20
C ARG A 15 36.48 187.11 51.88
N GLU A 16 37.26 187.54 50.90
CA GLU A 16 37.31 186.89 49.59
C GLU A 16 37.84 185.44 49.68
N THR A 17 38.82 185.17 50.56
CA THR A 17 39.29 183.80 50.78
C THR A 17 38.27 182.92 51.50
N ASN A 18 37.51 183.45 52.46
CA ASN A 18 36.42 182.72 53.10
C ASN A 18 35.25 182.46 52.13
N GLU A 19 34.85 183.45 51.32
CA GLU A 19 33.79 183.26 50.30
C GLU A 19 34.19 182.22 49.26
N ILE A 20 35.45 182.23 48.79
CA ILE A 20 35.95 181.20 47.87
C ILE A 20 35.97 179.82 48.56
N SER A 21 36.34 179.74 49.84
CA SER A 21 36.33 178.49 50.61
C SER A 21 34.91 177.93 50.78
N ASP A 22 33.92 178.78 51.05
CA ASP A 22 32.52 178.39 51.19
C ASP A 22 31.93 177.92 49.85
N ILE A 23 32.26 178.61 48.74
CA ILE A 23 31.88 178.17 47.39
C ILE A 23 32.54 176.84 47.04
N LEU A 24 33.83 176.65 47.35
CA LEU A 24 34.53 175.39 47.15
C LEU A 24 33.93 174.25 47.96
N PHE A 25 33.55 174.51 49.23
CA PHE A 25 32.90 173.51 50.08
C PHE A 25 31.50 173.16 49.57
N ALA A 26 30.69 174.15 49.18
CA ALA A 26 29.37 173.91 48.60
C ALA A 26 29.47 173.19 47.24
N MET A 27 30.47 173.53 46.42
CA MET A 27 30.72 172.87 45.14
C MET A 27 31.19 171.42 45.36
N ASP A 28 32.11 171.18 46.29
CA ASP A 28 32.56 169.82 46.65
C ASP A 28 31.40 168.99 47.22
N GLN A 29 30.56 169.57 48.07
CA GLN A 29 29.36 168.90 48.57
C GLN A 29 28.38 168.56 47.43
N ASN A 30 28.15 169.48 46.48
CA ASN A 30 27.29 169.22 45.32
C ASN A 30 27.89 168.17 44.39
N PHE A 31 29.22 168.17 44.18
CA PHE A 31 29.90 167.13 43.40
C PHE A 31 29.82 165.78 44.10
N GLN A 32 30.03 165.71 45.41
CA GLN A 32 29.88 164.48 46.18
C GLN A 32 28.43 163.99 46.22
N GLU A 33 27.45 164.89 46.20
CA GLU A 33 26.03 164.54 46.14
C GLU A 33 25.66 164.01 44.76
N ARG A 34 26.07 164.68 43.68
CA ARG A 34 25.91 164.18 42.30
C ARG A 34 26.66 162.86 42.06
N GLU A 35 27.85 162.69 42.64
CA GLU A 35 28.60 161.44 42.52
C GLU A 35 27.91 160.31 43.29
N ARG A 36 27.35 160.60 44.47
CA ARG A 36 26.55 159.63 45.23
C ARG A 36 25.25 159.27 44.50
N GLU A 37 24.55 160.25 43.96
CA GLU A 37 23.34 160.05 43.17
C GLU A 37 23.66 159.22 41.91
N ALA A 38 24.70 159.58 41.15
CA ALA A 38 25.14 158.82 39.98
C ALA A 38 25.58 157.39 40.32
N LYS A 39 26.26 157.17 41.46
CA LYS A 39 26.61 155.81 41.94
C LYS A 39 25.38 155.02 42.37
N SER A 40 24.44 155.67 43.05
CA SER A 40 23.18 155.06 43.46
C SER A 40 22.35 154.64 42.24
N ASP A 41 22.21 155.53 41.27
CA ASP A 41 21.49 155.27 40.01
C ASP A 41 22.17 154.16 39.20
N PHE A 42 23.51 154.20 39.10
CA PHE A 42 24.26 153.13 38.44
C PHE A 42 24.06 151.78 39.15
N GLN A 43 24.13 151.75 40.48
CA GLN A 43 23.89 150.52 41.25
C GLN A 43 22.46 150.02 41.08
N SER A 44 21.48 150.92 41.08
CA SER A 44 20.07 150.58 40.80
C SER A 44 19.90 149.99 39.41
N LEU A 45 20.53 150.57 38.38
CA LEU A 45 20.47 150.06 37.02
C LEU A 45 21.13 148.67 36.90
N VAL A 46 22.26 148.46 37.58
CA VAL A 46 22.94 147.16 37.63
C VAL A 46 22.06 146.11 38.30
N ASP A 47 21.44 146.44 39.43
CA ASP A 47 20.56 145.52 40.15
C ASP A 47 19.27 145.24 39.37
N GLU A 48 18.73 146.22 38.65
CA GLU A 48 17.58 146.05 37.75
C GLU A 48 17.91 145.12 36.58
N ILE A 49 19.06 145.32 35.91
CA ILE A 49 19.52 144.43 34.84
C ILE A 49 19.73 143.01 35.38
N ARG A 50 20.38 142.89 36.54
CA ARG A 50 20.63 141.58 37.16
C ARG A 50 19.33 140.87 37.55
N ASN A 51 18.36 141.59 38.10
CA ASN A 51 17.06 141.03 38.45
C ASN A 51 16.30 140.61 37.19
N LYS A 52 16.33 141.42 36.14
CA LYS A 52 15.72 141.07 34.85
C LYS A 52 16.34 139.82 34.24
N ASP A 53 17.67 139.72 34.22
CA ASP A 53 18.38 138.53 33.73
C ASP A 53 18.04 137.29 34.58
N MET A 54 17.95 137.44 35.90
CA MET A 54 17.52 136.35 36.79
C MET A 54 16.08 135.94 36.52
N GLU A 55 15.16 136.87 36.32
CA GLU A 55 13.76 136.62 35.98
C GLU A 55 13.63 135.90 34.63
N GLU A 56 14.35 136.35 33.60
CA GLU A 56 14.38 135.70 32.28
C GLU A 56 14.96 134.28 32.36
N MET A 57 16.05 134.08 33.11
CA MET A 57 16.64 132.76 33.33
C MET A 57 15.71 131.82 34.11
N HIS A 58 15.06 132.32 35.16
CA HIS A 58 14.05 131.56 35.91
C HIS A 58 12.83 131.24 35.04
N GLY A 59 12.37 132.18 34.22
CA GLY A 59 11.28 132.00 33.27
C GLY A 59 11.59 130.93 32.22
N LEU A 60 12.76 131.01 31.59
CA LEU A 60 13.23 130.01 30.63
C LEU A 60 13.39 128.63 31.28
N ARG A 61 14.00 128.55 32.46
CA ARG A 61 14.13 127.30 33.21
C ARG A 61 12.76 126.72 33.55
N HIS A 62 11.81 127.55 33.98
CA HIS A 62 10.46 127.11 34.29
C HIS A 62 9.78 126.54 33.04
N GLN A 63 9.79 127.26 31.91
CA GLN A 63 9.21 126.80 30.65
C GLN A 63 9.85 125.51 30.13
N LEU A 64 11.19 125.39 30.21
CA LEU A 64 11.88 124.19 29.76
C LEU A 64 11.55 122.99 30.66
N THR A 65 11.49 123.21 31.97
CA THR A 65 11.10 122.19 32.94
C THR A 65 9.65 121.76 32.74
N GLU A 66 8.75 122.71 32.47
CA GLU A 66 7.35 122.46 32.16
C GLU A 66 7.20 121.62 30.88
N LYS A 67 7.88 122.00 29.80
CA LYS A 67 7.90 121.23 28.54
C LYS A 67 8.50 119.84 28.73
N PHE A 68 9.61 119.72 29.46
CA PHE A 68 10.24 118.44 29.76
C PHE A 68 9.28 117.54 30.54
N ASN A 69 8.65 118.04 31.60
CA ASN A 69 7.69 117.29 32.39
C ASN A 69 6.46 116.90 31.57
N PHE A 70 5.96 117.78 30.70
CA PHE A 70 4.87 117.48 29.79
C PHE A 70 5.21 116.31 28.86
N TYR A 71 6.36 116.37 28.18
CA TYR A 71 6.80 115.29 27.28
C TYR A 71 7.13 114.00 28.03
N TRP A 72 7.75 114.09 29.21
CA TRP A 72 8.05 112.93 30.03
C TRP A 72 6.76 112.21 30.47
N ASN A 73 5.78 112.96 30.97
CA ASN A 73 4.49 112.41 31.37
C ASN A 73 3.76 111.80 30.18
N ALA A 74 3.77 112.46 29.02
CA ALA A 74 3.16 111.92 27.80
C ALA A 74 3.85 110.62 27.34
N PHE A 75 5.18 110.54 27.40
CA PHE A 75 5.94 109.34 27.07
C PHE A 75 5.65 108.21 28.06
N GLU A 76 5.67 108.49 29.35
CA GLU A 76 5.39 107.52 30.41
C GLU A 76 3.95 106.98 30.28
N GLN A 77 3.00 107.85 29.99
CA GLN A 77 1.61 107.46 29.74
C GLN A 77 1.48 106.63 28.46
N ALA A 78 2.14 107.00 27.36
CA ALA A 78 2.13 106.20 26.13
C ALA A 78 2.77 104.81 26.33
N ARG A 79 3.88 104.75 27.07
CA ARG A 79 4.55 103.50 27.45
C ARG A 79 3.63 102.61 28.29
N LYS A 80 2.98 103.18 29.31
CA LYS A 80 2.04 102.47 30.18
C LYS A 80 0.86 101.94 29.39
N ASN A 81 0.24 102.77 28.55
CA ASN A 81 -0.86 102.36 27.68
C ASN A 81 -0.45 101.25 26.71
N TYR A 82 0.74 101.32 26.11
CA TYR A 82 1.25 100.25 25.23
C TYR A 82 1.50 98.95 26.01
N GLN A 83 2.04 99.04 27.22
CA GLN A 83 2.25 97.87 28.08
C GLN A 83 0.93 97.24 28.50
N GLU A 84 -0.04 98.02 28.96
CA GLU A 84 -1.35 97.53 29.37
C GLU A 84 -2.12 96.91 28.19
N ASN A 85 -2.17 97.61 27.04
CA ASN A 85 -2.85 97.10 25.85
C ASN A 85 -2.21 95.83 25.26
N ASN A 86 -0.89 95.66 25.39
CA ASN A 86 -0.22 94.46 24.90
C ASN A 86 0.00 93.39 25.97
N ALA A 87 -0.22 93.68 27.25
CA ALA A 87 0.00 92.72 28.34
C ALA A 87 -0.91 91.50 28.17
N GLU A 88 -2.20 91.73 27.94
CA GLU A 88 -3.17 90.65 27.71
C GLU A 88 -2.82 89.85 26.45
N ARG A 89 -2.49 90.53 25.35
CA ARG A 89 -2.10 89.86 24.10
C ARG A 89 -0.80 89.06 24.24
N LYS A 90 0.17 89.56 25.01
CA LYS A 90 1.43 88.88 25.29
C LYS A 90 1.20 87.66 26.18
N ALA A 91 0.40 87.78 27.22
CA ALA A 91 0.03 86.67 28.09
C ALA A 91 -0.71 85.57 27.32
N ALA A 92 -1.69 85.94 26.48
CA ALA A 92 -2.40 84.99 25.62
C ALA A 92 -1.45 84.28 24.64
N PHE A 93 -0.52 85.01 24.03
CA PHE A 93 0.49 84.41 23.15
C PHE A 93 1.41 83.44 23.90
N GLU A 94 1.89 83.80 25.09
CA GLU A 94 2.73 82.93 25.91
C GLU A 94 1.97 81.64 26.31
N GLU A 95 0.70 81.74 26.68
CA GLU A 95 -0.14 80.58 27.00
C GLU A 95 -0.35 79.66 25.78
N LEU A 96 -0.67 80.25 24.62
CA LEU A 96 -0.82 79.52 23.36
C LEU A 96 0.49 78.83 22.95
N LYS A 97 1.62 79.52 23.10
CA LYS A 97 2.94 78.96 22.81
C LYS A 97 3.26 77.78 23.73
N GLU A 98 3.00 77.90 25.03
CA GLU A 98 3.22 76.79 25.97
C GLU A 98 2.35 75.57 25.63
N LYS A 99 1.09 75.80 25.23
CA LYS A 99 0.20 74.73 24.77
C LYS A 99 0.68 74.09 23.47
N ASP A 100 1.18 74.88 22.53
CA ASP A 100 1.74 74.39 21.27
C ASP A 100 3.01 73.56 21.51
N ASP A 101 3.93 74.05 22.36
CA ASP A 101 5.14 73.34 22.75
C ASP A 101 4.80 71.98 23.41
N LYS A 102 3.82 71.95 24.32
CA LYS A 102 3.34 70.70 24.94
C LYS A 102 2.72 69.75 23.91
N SER A 103 1.88 70.27 23.01
CA SER A 103 1.22 69.49 21.97
C SER A 103 2.23 68.90 20.98
N ALA A 104 3.25 69.68 20.59
CA ALA A 104 4.33 69.23 19.71
C ALA A 104 5.14 68.10 20.36
N GLN A 105 5.46 68.20 21.65
CA GLN A 105 6.12 67.13 22.40
C GLN A 105 5.26 65.86 22.47
N GLU A 106 3.95 66.00 22.70
CA GLU A 106 3.04 64.85 22.72
C GLU A 106 2.92 64.19 21.34
N ILE A 107 2.82 64.99 20.27
CA ILE A 107 2.79 64.47 18.90
C ILE A 107 4.08 63.69 18.59
N ASP A 108 5.26 64.21 18.91
CA ASP A 108 6.52 63.50 18.69
C ASP A 108 6.57 62.17 19.48
N PHE A 109 6.13 62.18 20.74
CA PHE A 109 6.06 60.97 21.54
C PHE A 109 5.11 59.93 20.93
N GLN A 110 3.90 60.34 20.52
CA GLN A 110 2.93 59.44 19.90
C GLN A 110 3.40 58.94 18.54
N MET A 111 4.05 59.77 17.73
CA MET A 111 4.64 59.36 16.45
C MET A 111 5.69 58.27 16.64
N ARG A 112 6.61 58.44 17.60
CA ARG A 112 7.60 57.41 17.93
C ARG A 112 6.96 56.13 18.44
N LYS A 113 5.91 56.24 19.26
CA LYS A 113 5.16 55.08 19.76
C LYS A 113 4.45 54.34 18.62
N LEU A 114 3.80 55.07 17.71
CA LEU A 114 3.16 54.51 16.52
C LEU A 114 4.16 53.80 15.63
N GLN A 115 5.33 54.39 15.41
CA GLN A 115 6.39 53.77 14.62
C GLN A 115 6.84 52.43 15.24
N ARG A 116 7.13 52.40 16.55
CA ARG A 116 7.52 51.16 17.25
C ARG A 116 6.45 50.08 17.14
N ILE A 117 5.18 50.44 17.33
CA ILE A 117 4.07 49.49 17.22
C ILE A 117 3.94 48.98 15.78
N SER A 118 4.06 49.87 14.79
CA SER A 118 4.03 49.51 13.37
C SER A 118 5.14 48.54 12.99
N GLU A 119 6.37 48.81 13.43
CA GLU A 119 7.53 47.93 13.24
C GLU A 119 7.31 46.56 13.90
N ASN A 120 6.80 46.54 15.14
CA ASN A 120 6.46 45.30 15.83
C ASN A 120 5.38 44.50 15.09
N ILE A 121 4.34 45.15 14.59
CA ILE A 121 3.29 44.51 13.78
C ILE A 121 3.91 43.92 12.50
N ALA A 122 4.78 44.65 11.82
CA ALA A 122 5.45 44.18 10.61
C ALA A 122 6.34 42.95 10.91
N GLN A 123 7.11 42.97 11.99
CA GLN A 123 7.92 41.84 12.43
C GLN A 123 7.06 40.61 12.77
N LEU A 124 5.96 40.79 13.52
CA LEU A 124 5.05 39.69 13.85
C LEU A 124 4.37 39.11 12.61
N LYS A 125 3.94 39.96 11.67
CA LYS A 125 3.40 39.50 10.38
C LYS A 125 4.41 38.68 9.59
N SER A 126 5.67 39.12 9.54
CA SER A 126 6.76 38.38 8.89
C SER A 126 7.00 37.01 9.55
N LYS A 127 7.06 36.97 10.89
CA LYS A 127 7.20 35.71 11.65
C LYS A 127 6.03 34.77 11.42
N MET A 128 4.79 35.26 11.42
CA MET A 128 3.61 34.45 11.13
C MET A 128 3.65 33.87 9.72
N ALA A 129 4.02 34.67 8.72
CA ALA A 129 4.15 34.21 7.34
C ALA A 129 5.23 33.13 7.19
N SER A 130 6.39 33.32 7.84
CA SER A 130 7.48 32.34 7.85
C SER A 130 7.03 31.02 8.49
N ASN A 131 6.39 31.09 9.66
CA ASN A 131 5.89 29.90 10.36
C ASN A 131 4.80 29.17 9.55
N ALA A 132 3.90 29.92 8.90
CA ALA A 132 2.89 29.33 8.03
C ALA A 132 3.53 28.55 6.86
N LYS A 133 4.55 29.13 6.20
CA LYS A 133 5.28 28.48 5.12
C LYS A 133 6.02 27.23 5.59
N GLU A 134 6.69 27.29 6.73
CA GLU A 134 7.41 26.14 7.31
C GLU A 134 6.44 25.01 7.67
N ASN A 135 5.30 25.33 8.28
CA ASN A 135 4.28 24.33 8.61
C ASN A 135 3.65 23.71 7.36
N GLU A 136 3.39 24.50 6.32
CA GLU A 136 2.90 23.96 5.05
C GLU A 136 3.92 23.00 4.42
N GLN A 137 5.20 23.38 4.41
CA GLN A 137 6.26 22.53 3.89
C GLN A 137 6.42 21.23 4.69
N ARG A 138 6.43 21.33 6.03
CA ARG A 138 6.49 20.15 6.92
C ARG A 138 5.30 19.23 6.70
N ASN A 139 4.09 19.77 6.63
CA ASN A 139 2.88 18.99 6.36
C ASN A 139 2.92 18.31 4.99
N ARG A 140 3.46 19.00 3.98
CA ARG A 140 3.64 18.44 2.63
C ARG A 140 4.62 17.26 2.65
N SER A 141 5.79 17.41 3.27
CA SER A 141 6.77 16.32 3.41
C SER A 141 6.19 15.10 4.14
N ILE A 142 5.49 15.31 5.27
CA ILE A 142 4.86 14.21 6.02
C ILE A 142 3.79 13.51 5.18
N LYS A 143 3.01 14.26 4.39
CA LYS A 143 1.99 13.69 3.51
C LYS A 143 2.62 12.84 2.40
N GLU A 144 3.69 13.33 1.76
CA GLU A 144 4.43 12.59 0.74
C GLU A 144 5.07 11.30 1.31
N GLU A 145 5.66 11.36 2.51
CA GLU A 145 6.18 10.18 3.20
C GLU A 145 5.09 9.16 3.53
N ARG A 146 3.94 9.64 4.04
CA ARG A 146 2.78 8.77 4.29
C ARG A 146 2.30 8.10 3.01
N GLU A 147 2.17 8.83 1.92
CA GLU A 147 1.74 8.28 0.62
C GLU A 147 2.74 7.25 0.09
N ARG A 148 4.05 7.51 0.19
CA ARG A 148 5.10 6.54 -0.15
C ARG A 148 5.01 5.26 0.68
N MET A 149 4.87 5.39 2.01
CA MET A 149 4.72 4.23 2.89
C MET A 149 3.44 3.43 2.59
N LEU A 150 2.33 4.11 2.28
CA LEU A 150 1.08 3.46 1.89
C LEU A 150 1.22 2.68 0.58
N ALA A 151 1.92 3.25 -0.42
CA ALA A 151 2.21 2.55 -1.67
C ALA A 151 3.05 1.28 -1.40
N HIS A 152 4.13 1.38 -0.64
CA HIS A 152 4.94 0.22 -0.25
C HIS A 152 4.14 -0.85 0.50
N LEU A 153 3.21 -0.44 1.39
CA LEU A 153 2.34 -1.38 2.09
C LEU A 153 1.38 -2.09 1.13
N GLN A 154 0.82 -1.38 0.14
CA GLN A 154 -0.04 -1.97 -0.88
C GLN A 154 0.72 -2.97 -1.75
N ASP A 155 1.93 -2.61 -2.20
CA ASP A 155 2.79 -3.49 -2.98
C ASP A 155 3.14 -4.76 -2.19
N LEU A 156 3.60 -4.61 -0.94
CA LEU A 156 3.92 -5.74 -0.08
C LEU A 156 2.70 -6.64 0.18
N LYS A 157 1.52 -6.06 0.36
CA LYS A 157 0.28 -6.82 0.53
C LYS A 157 -0.09 -7.59 -0.74
N ALA A 158 0.13 -6.99 -1.92
CA ALA A 158 -0.08 -7.67 -3.20
C ALA A 158 0.90 -8.84 -3.39
N GLU A 159 2.18 -8.65 -3.08
CA GLU A 159 3.18 -9.72 -3.12
C GLU A 159 2.86 -10.84 -2.13
N MET A 160 2.48 -10.51 -0.90
CA MET A 160 2.10 -11.50 0.12
C MET A 160 0.90 -12.32 -0.33
N ASN A 161 -0.13 -11.68 -0.92
CA ASN A 161 -1.29 -12.40 -1.46
C ASN A 161 -0.89 -13.31 -2.62
N LYS A 162 -0.05 -12.83 -3.55
CA LYS A 162 0.44 -13.63 -4.68
C LYS A 162 1.24 -14.86 -4.22
N LEU A 163 2.10 -14.71 -3.21
CA LEU A 163 2.81 -15.82 -2.59
C LEU A 163 1.84 -16.81 -1.94
N ARG A 164 0.87 -16.32 -1.17
CA ARG A 164 -0.13 -17.18 -0.52
C ARG A 164 -0.96 -17.96 -1.52
N ASP A 165 -1.38 -17.33 -2.62
CA ASP A 165 -2.15 -17.98 -3.68
C ASP A 165 -1.29 -19.00 -4.44
N GLY A 166 -0.01 -18.69 -4.69
CA GLY A 166 0.96 -19.60 -5.29
C GLY A 166 1.20 -20.85 -4.45
N GLU A 167 1.46 -20.69 -3.14
CA GLU A 167 1.63 -21.82 -2.21
C GLU A 167 0.34 -22.63 -2.07
N ARG A 168 -0.83 -21.98 -2.03
CA ARG A 168 -2.12 -22.67 -2.02
C ARG A 168 -2.33 -23.51 -3.28
N ALA A 169 -2.00 -22.98 -4.45
CA ALA A 169 -2.10 -23.71 -5.71
C ALA A 169 -1.14 -24.91 -5.74
N LYS A 170 0.11 -24.73 -5.28
CA LYS A 170 1.11 -25.79 -5.19
C LYS A 170 0.69 -26.91 -4.24
N LEU A 171 0.18 -26.55 -3.06
CA LEU A 171 -0.36 -27.51 -2.09
C LEU A 171 -1.53 -28.29 -2.70
N THR A 172 -2.47 -27.58 -3.33
CA THR A 172 -3.63 -28.22 -3.99
C THR A 172 -3.19 -29.20 -5.06
N LYS A 173 -2.24 -28.81 -5.91
CA LYS A 173 -1.67 -29.69 -6.95
C LYS A 173 -1.03 -30.94 -6.34
N MET A 174 -0.15 -30.76 -5.35
CA MET A 174 0.52 -31.87 -4.67
C MET A 174 -0.47 -32.82 -3.99
N THR A 175 -1.52 -32.30 -3.35
CA THR A 175 -2.57 -33.10 -2.73
C THR A 175 -3.36 -33.90 -3.77
N VAL A 176 -3.70 -33.31 -4.92
CA VAL A 176 -4.40 -34.02 -5.99
C VAL A 176 -3.51 -35.13 -6.57
N GLU A 177 -2.26 -34.82 -6.94
CA GLU A 177 -1.31 -35.78 -7.50
C GLU A 177 -0.98 -36.92 -6.53
N SER A 178 -0.80 -36.62 -5.25
CA SER A 178 -0.59 -37.64 -4.22
C SER A 178 -1.82 -38.54 -4.09
N ASN A 179 -3.03 -37.96 -4.03
CA ASN A 179 -4.25 -38.75 -3.92
C ASN A 179 -4.51 -39.61 -5.16
N THR A 180 -4.22 -39.13 -6.36
CA THR A 180 -4.36 -39.95 -7.58
C THR A 180 -3.36 -41.11 -7.56
N ALA A 181 -2.10 -40.87 -7.20
CA ALA A 181 -1.09 -41.92 -7.04
C ALA A 181 -1.49 -42.96 -5.97
N ILE A 182 -2.02 -42.51 -4.83
CA ILE A 182 -2.52 -43.41 -3.78
C ILE A 182 -3.68 -44.25 -4.31
N LYS A 183 -4.63 -43.66 -5.04
CA LYS A 183 -5.77 -44.40 -5.63
C LYS A 183 -5.31 -45.44 -6.65
N THR A 184 -4.38 -45.10 -7.54
CA THR A 184 -3.86 -46.05 -8.53
C THR A 184 -3.11 -47.19 -7.86
N MET A 185 -2.28 -46.90 -6.86
CA MET A 185 -1.58 -47.93 -6.10
C MET A 185 -2.53 -48.83 -5.31
N LYS A 186 -3.55 -48.27 -4.66
CA LYS A 186 -4.61 -49.07 -4.02
C LYS A 186 -5.32 -49.98 -5.01
N SER A 187 -5.66 -49.49 -6.20
CA SER A 187 -6.27 -50.32 -7.24
C SER A 187 -5.36 -51.46 -7.69
N LYS A 188 -4.05 -51.21 -7.85
CA LYS A 188 -3.07 -52.26 -8.15
C LYS A 188 -2.98 -53.30 -7.03
N VAL A 189 -2.94 -52.86 -5.77
CA VAL A 189 -2.92 -53.75 -4.60
C VAL A 189 -4.16 -54.66 -4.58
N GLU A 190 -5.35 -54.12 -4.84
CA GLU A 190 -6.58 -54.93 -4.91
C GLU A 190 -6.53 -55.95 -6.05
N LYS A 191 -6.00 -55.59 -7.23
CA LYS A 191 -5.80 -56.56 -8.32
C LYS A 191 -4.84 -57.68 -7.91
N VAL A 192 -3.72 -57.36 -7.27
CA VAL A 192 -2.75 -58.35 -6.80
C VAL A 192 -3.38 -59.27 -5.74
N LYS A 193 -4.14 -58.72 -4.78
CA LYS A 193 -4.89 -59.53 -3.80
C LYS A 193 -5.87 -60.48 -4.49
N ASN A 194 -6.60 -60.02 -5.51
CA ASN A 194 -7.52 -60.87 -6.26
C ASN A 194 -6.79 -62.01 -6.99
N VAL A 195 -5.62 -61.72 -7.58
CA VAL A 195 -4.79 -62.76 -8.22
C VAL A 195 -4.29 -63.78 -7.19
N ILE A 196 -3.80 -63.33 -6.03
CA ILE A 196 -3.31 -64.22 -4.96
C ILE A 196 -4.45 -65.08 -4.42
N THR A 197 -5.60 -64.48 -4.08
CA THR A 197 -6.76 -65.22 -3.57
C THR A 197 -7.29 -66.24 -4.58
N MET A 198 -7.34 -65.89 -5.87
CA MET A 198 -7.70 -66.84 -6.93
C MET A 198 -6.67 -67.97 -7.03
N ALA A 199 -5.37 -67.64 -6.97
CA ALA A 199 -4.31 -68.65 -6.99
C ALA A 199 -4.40 -69.60 -5.78
N GLU A 200 -4.71 -69.10 -4.58
CA GLU A 200 -4.94 -69.92 -3.37
C GLU A 200 -6.17 -70.83 -3.54
N MET A 201 -7.27 -70.31 -4.09
CA MET A 201 -8.48 -71.10 -4.37
C MET A 201 -8.21 -72.21 -5.40
N CYS A 202 -7.48 -71.89 -6.47
CA CYS A 202 -7.04 -72.88 -7.47
C CYS A 202 -6.12 -73.92 -6.84
N ARG A 203 -5.15 -73.49 -6.02
CA ARG A 203 -4.21 -74.38 -5.33
C ARG A 203 -4.88 -75.40 -4.41
N ARG A 204 -6.05 -75.08 -3.87
CA ARG A 204 -6.85 -76.04 -3.08
C ARG A 204 -7.40 -77.20 -3.92
N LEU A 205 -7.61 -77.01 -5.22
CA LEU A 205 -8.15 -78.01 -6.15
C LEU A 205 -7.07 -78.86 -6.83
N GLU A 206 -5.81 -78.50 -6.67
CA GLU A 206 -4.67 -79.22 -7.22
C GLU A 206 -4.37 -80.49 -6.42
N THR A 207 -3.81 -81.49 -7.11
CA THR A 207 -3.34 -82.73 -6.48
C THR A 207 -2.07 -82.47 -5.65
N GLU A 208 -1.75 -83.36 -4.72
CA GLU A 208 -0.52 -83.23 -3.91
C GLU A 208 0.75 -83.29 -4.78
N GLU A 209 0.72 -84.06 -5.89
CA GLU A 209 1.81 -84.11 -6.86
C GLU A 209 2.06 -82.74 -7.50
N GLU A 210 1.00 -82.08 -7.99
CA GLU A 210 1.06 -80.74 -8.60
C GLU A 210 1.44 -79.62 -7.62
N LYS A 211 1.23 -79.83 -6.31
CA LYS A 211 1.63 -78.90 -5.26
C LYS A 211 3.12 -79.01 -4.91
N VAL A 212 3.68 -80.22 -4.98
CA VAL A 212 5.09 -80.51 -4.63
C VAL A 212 6.01 -80.34 -5.85
N LEU A 213 5.54 -80.74 -7.03
CA LEU A 213 6.24 -80.59 -8.32
C LEU A 213 5.36 -79.81 -9.31
N PRO A 214 5.23 -78.48 -9.16
CA PRO A 214 4.34 -77.67 -10.00
C PRO A 214 4.80 -77.54 -11.46
N PHE A 215 6.09 -77.83 -11.71
CA PHE A 215 6.73 -77.68 -13.01
C PHE A 215 7.31 -79.03 -13.42
N TYR A 216 6.77 -79.59 -14.50
CA TYR A 216 7.20 -80.87 -15.02
C TYR A 216 8.52 -80.73 -15.79
N ALA A 217 9.31 -81.80 -15.78
CA ALA A 217 10.52 -81.88 -16.59
C ALA A 217 10.16 -81.70 -18.07
N SER A 218 10.98 -80.91 -18.76
CA SER A 218 10.85 -80.75 -20.21
C SER A 218 10.94 -82.11 -20.87
N SER A 219 10.03 -82.38 -21.81
CA SER A 219 10.11 -83.58 -22.65
C SER A 219 11.02 -83.37 -23.87
N LEU A 220 11.59 -82.16 -24.01
CA LEU A 220 12.51 -81.80 -25.07
C LEU A 220 13.90 -82.39 -24.79
N THR A 221 14.60 -82.75 -25.85
CA THR A 221 16.02 -83.13 -25.80
C THR A 221 16.90 -81.92 -25.51
N GLU A 222 18.15 -82.14 -25.05
CA GLU A 222 19.10 -81.04 -24.76
C GLU A 222 19.31 -80.11 -25.97
N GLU A 223 19.31 -80.66 -27.19
CA GLU A 223 19.43 -79.92 -28.45
C GLU A 223 18.20 -79.03 -28.68
N GLU A 224 16.99 -79.57 -28.55
CA GLU A 224 15.74 -78.82 -28.69
C GLU A 224 15.57 -77.74 -27.60
N GLN A 225 16.09 -78.00 -26.40
CA GLN A 225 16.08 -77.03 -25.31
C GLN A 225 16.97 -75.83 -25.64
N GLN A 226 18.14 -76.08 -26.24
CA GLN A 226 19.09 -75.06 -26.69
C GLN A 226 18.54 -74.22 -27.85
N ASP A 227 17.79 -74.84 -28.76
CA ASP A 227 17.13 -74.14 -29.87
C ASP A 227 16.02 -73.21 -29.37
N VAL A 228 15.20 -73.67 -28.41
CA VAL A 228 14.15 -72.85 -27.78
C VAL A 228 14.76 -71.67 -27.03
N GLU A 229 15.84 -71.90 -26.27
CA GLU A 229 16.53 -70.84 -25.52
C GLU A 229 17.16 -69.80 -26.45
N SER A 230 17.70 -70.25 -27.59
CA SER A 230 18.25 -69.38 -28.64
C SER A 230 17.16 -68.55 -29.32
N ALA A 231 16.01 -69.16 -29.64
CA ALA A 231 14.85 -68.49 -30.23
C ALA A 231 14.20 -67.45 -29.30
N ILE A 232 14.27 -67.65 -27.97
CA ILE A 232 13.78 -66.68 -26.98
C ILE A 232 14.69 -65.44 -26.91
N GLN A 233 15.99 -65.59 -27.18
CA GLN A 233 16.96 -64.48 -27.18
C GLN A 233 16.92 -63.65 -28.47
N GLU A 234 16.37 -64.20 -29.57
CA GLU A 234 16.17 -63.46 -30.80
C GLU A 234 15.14 -62.33 -30.60
N GLN A 235 15.44 -61.14 -31.14
CA GLN A 235 14.51 -60.02 -31.04
C GLN A 235 13.26 -60.29 -31.90
N PRO A 236 12.05 -60.29 -31.29
CA PRO A 236 10.82 -60.57 -32.02
C PRO A 236 10.47 -59.44 -33.00
N TYR A 237 10.27 -59.77 -34.27
CA TYR A 237 9.94 -58.80 -35.33
C TYR A 237 8.43 -58.65 -35.57
N GLU A 238 7.66 -59.70 -35.33
CA GLU A 238 6.22 -59.73 -35.56
C GLU A 238 5.41 -59.21 -34.36
N LYS A 239 4.29 -58.51 -34.60
CA LYS A 239 3.45 -57.92 -33.53
C LYS A 239 3.00 -58.93 -32.49
N LEU A 240 2.63 -60.14 -32.92
CA LEU A 240 2.22 -61.21 -32.01
C LEU A 240 3.41 -61.70 -31.17
N SER A 241 4.58 -61.85 -31.80
CA SER A 241 5.81 -62.27 -31.16
C SER A 241 6.29 -61.27 -30.10
N LEU A 242 6.16 -59.96 -30.37
CA LEU A 242 6.44 -58.89 -29.39
C LEU A 242 5.55 -58.98 -28.14
N ILE A 243 4.25 -59.23 -28.32
CA ILE A 243 3.30 -59.40 -27.21
C ILE A 243 3.62 -60.68 -26.43
N MET A 244 3.90 -61.79 -27.12
CA MET A 244 4.26 -63.06 -26.48
C MET A 244 5.56 -62.95 -25.70
N HIS A 245 6.53 -62.14 -26.16
CA HIS A 245 7.77 -61.89 -25.46
C HIS A 245 7.57 -61.20 -24.10
N GLU A 246 6.59 -60.30 -23.97
CA GLU A 246 6.21 -59.69 -22.67
C GLU A 246 5.68 -60.74 -21.66
N PHE A 247 5.11 -61.85 -22.16
CA PHE A 247 4.57 -62.94 -21.35
C PHE A 247 5.53 -64.13 -21.17
N THR A 248 6.80 -64.02 -21.59
CA THR A 248 7.80 -65.07 -21.38
C THR A 248 7.91 -65.46 -19.89
N SER A 249 7.74 -64.50 -18.99
CA SER A 249 7.69 -64.74 -17.53
C SER A 249 6.56 -65.66 -17.05
N LEU A 250 5.54 -65.91 -17.87
CA LEU A 250 4.40 -66.78 -17.58
C LEU A 250 4.52 -68.17 -18.22
N GLU A 251 5.66 -68.53 -18.82
CA GLU A 251 5.85 -69.84 -19.46
C GLU A 251 5.52 -71.01 -18.51
N ASN A 252 5.98 -70.93 -17.26
CA ASN A 252 5.70 -71.93 -16.23
C ASN A 252 4.21 -72.02 -15.85
N PHE A 253 3.48 -70.90 -15.91
CA PHE A 253 2.02 -70.90 -15.72
C PHE A 253 1.35 -71.68 -16.85
N TRP A 254 1.76 -71.45 -18.10
CA TRP A 254 1.21 -72.15 -19.27
C TRP A 254 1.56 -73.64 -19.29
N LYS A 255 2.77 -74.03 -18.90
CA LYS A 255 3.14 -75.46 -18.72
C LYS A 255 2.16 -76.16 -17.78
N ARG A 256 1.89 -75.53 -16.63
CA ARG A 256 0.96 -76.06 -15.62
C ARG A 256 -0.48 -76.10 -16.12
N PHE A 257 -0.95 -75.03 -16.77
CA PHE A 257 -2.30 -74.96 -17.34
C PHE A 257 -2.53 -76.03 -18.41
N ASN A 258 -1.57 -76.22 -19.32
CA ASN A 258 -1.66 -77.20 -20.40
C ASN A 258 -1.68 -78.63 -19.86
N LYS A 259 -0.87 -78.94 -18.84
CA LYS A 259 -0.87 -80.26 -18.20
C LYS A 259 -2.25 -80.61 -17.61
N VAL A 260 -2.82 -79.72 -16.80
CA VAL A 260 -4.17 -79.93 -16.21
C VAL A 260 -5.23 -80.05 -17.30
N THR A 261 -5.07 -79.32 -18.40
CA THR A 261 -5.97 -79.42 -19.57
C THR A 261 -5.89 -80.80 -20.22
N LEU A 262 -4.69 -81.37 -20.37
CA LEU A 262 -4.51 -82.73 -20.88
C LEU A 262 -5.09 -83.78 -19.92
N ASP A 263 -4.87 -83.62 -18.62
CA ASP A 263 -5.38 -84.55 -17.61
C ASP A 263 -6.91 -84.52 -17.55
N LYS A 264 -7.51 -83.33 -17.65
CA LYS A 264 -8.97 -83.18 -17.81
C LYS A 264 -9.47 -83.91 -19.06
N LEU A 265 -8.81 -83.74 -20.21
CA LEU A 265 -9.19 -84.42 -21.45
C LEU A 265 -9.11 -85.94 -21.32
N ALA A 266 -8.08 -86.45 -20.63
CA ALA A 266 -7.94 -87.88 -20.35
C ALA A 266 -9.09 -88.40 -19.47
N LEU A 267 -9.42 -87.70 -18.38
CA LEU A 267 -10.53 -88.03 -17.48
C LEU A 267 -11.89 -87.97 -18.20
N ASP A 268 -12.10 -86.97 -19.05
CA ASP A 268 -13.33 -86.85 -19.85
C ASP A 268 -13.47 -88.04 -20.81
N LYS A 269 -12.37 -88.48 -21.43
CA LYS A 269 -12.37 -89.68 -22.30
C LYS A 269 -12.65 -90.95 -21.51
N GLU A 270 -12.02 -91.16 -20.36
CA GLU A 270 -12.26 -92.33 -19.52
C GLU A 270 -13.70 -92.38 -19.01
N LYS A 271 -14.24 -91.23 -18.56
CA LYS A 271 -15.65 -91.10 -18.20
C LYS A 271 -16.57 -91.48 -19.35
N GLN A 272 -16.29 -91.04 -20.58
CA GLN A 272 -17.08 -91.41 -21.75
C GLN A 272 -17.07 -92.93 -21.97
N THR A 273 -15.91 -93.58 -21.88
CA THR A 273 -15.77 -95.04 -22.00
C THR A 273 -16.57 -95.75 -20.91
N LEU A 274 -16.41 -95.37 -19.63
CA LEU A 274 -17.13 -95.96 -18.51
C LEU A 274 -18.65 -95.79 -18.63
N VAL A 275 -19.12 -94.64 -19.13
CA VAL A 275 -20.55 -94.43 -19.40
C VAL A 275 -21.05 -95.35 -20.51
N GLN A 276 -20.28 -95.54 -21.58
CA GLN A 276 -20.62 -96.48 -22.65
C GLN A 276 -20.67 -97.92 -22.12
N GLU A 277 -19.66 -98.36 -21.37
CA GLU A 277 -19.63 -99.68 -20.74
C GLU A 277 -20.78 -99.87 -19.76
N ASN A 278 -21.08 -98.88 -18.91
CA ASN A 278 -22.22 -98.97 -17.99
C ASN A 278 -23.54 -99.10 -18.74
N THR A 279 -23.69 -98.37 -19.85
CA THR A 279 -24.86 -98.47 -20.72
C THR A 279 -24.97 -99.86 -21.34
N GLN A 280 -23.86 -100.43 -21.82
CA GLN A 280 -23.81 -101.80 -22.35
C GLN A 280 -24.11 -102.85 -21.27
N LEU A 281 -23.54 -102.73 -20.07
CA LEU A 281 -23.79 -103.63 -18.95
C LEU A 281 -25.25 -103.57 -18.48
N ARG A 282 -25.84 -102.36 -18.41
CA ARG A 282 -27.28 -102.20 -18.13
C ARG A 282 -28.13 -102.86 -19.20
N SER A 283 -27.73 -102.76 -20.47
CA SER A 283 -28.41 -103.43 -21.59
C SER A 283 -28.30 -104.96 -21.49
N LEU A 284 -27.11 -105.49 -21.19
CA LEU A 284 -26.87 -106.93 -21.00
C LEU A 284 -27.63 -107.48 -19.79
N LEU A 285 -27.64 -106.74 -18.68
CA LEU A 285 -28.39 -107.11 -17.48
C LEU A 285 -29.89 -107.11 -17.76
N LYS A 286 -30.40 -106.09 -18.48
CA LYS A 286 -31.78 -106.07 -18.97
C LYS A 286 -32.08 -107.32 -19.80
N GLN A 287 -31.24 -107.62 -20.80
CA GLN A 287 -31.39 -108.81 -21.64
C GLN A 287 -31.35 -110.13 -20.83
N TYR A 288 -30.51 -110.23 -19.80
CA TYR A 288 -30.44 -111.41 -18.93
C TYR A 288 -31.69 -111.57 -18.06
N LEU A 289 -32.16 -110.48 -17.45
CA LEU A 289 -33.41 -110.48 -16.68
C LEU A 289 -34.62 -110.79 -17.56
N ASP A 290 -34.64 -110.27 -18.78
CA ASP A 290 -35.62 -110.61 -19.82
C ASP A 290 -35.47 -112.07 -20.29
N GLY A 291 -34.30 -112.67 -20.17
CA GLY A 291 -34.08 -114.09 -20.48
C GLY A 291 -34.58 -115.06 -19.40
N ILE A 292 -34.71 -114.61 -18.14
CA ILE A 292 -35.11 -115.44 -16.99
C ILE A 292 -36.54 -115.17 -16.55
N SER A 293 -37.04 -113.94 -16.74
CA SER A 293 -38.43 -113.57 -16.44
C SER A 293 -39.30 -113.64 -17.70
N VAL A 294 -40.58 -113.95 -17.53
CA VAL A 294 -41.55 -113.94 -18.64
C VAL A 294 -42.46 -112.73 -18.46
N ASN A 295 -42.19 -111.68 -19.22
CA ASN A 295 -42.99 -110.44 -19.28
C ASN A 295 -43.58 -110.24 -20.68
N ASP A 296 -44.65 -109.45 -20.76
CA ASP A 296 -45.41 -109.19 -22.00
C ASP A 296 -44.56 -108.52 -23.10
N GLU A 297 -43.62 -107.67 -22.71
CA GLU A 297 -42.65 -107.01 -23.61
C GLU A 297 -41.71 -108.02 -24.30
N ILE A 298 -41.46 -109.17 -23.68
CA ILE A 298 -40.55 -110.22 -24.18
C ILE A 298 -41.30 -111.19 -25.11
N LEU A 299 -42.59 -111.44 -24.85
CA LEU A 299 -43.45 -112.26 -25.71
C LEU A 299 -43.83 -111.55 -27.03
N SER A 300 -43.78 -110.22 -27.05
CA SER A 300 -44.02 -109.41 -28.25
C SER A 300 -42.79 -109.25 -29.16
N GLN A 301 -41.59 -109.56 -28.65
CA GLN A 301 -40.33 -109.52 -29.40
C GLN A 301 -39.88 -110.93 -29.80
N VAL A 302 -38.97 -111.02 -30.78
CA VAL A 302 -38.43 -112.32 -31.22
C VAL A 302 -37.65 -112.95 -30.07
N ASN A 303 -38.14 -114.08 -29.56
CA ASN A 303 -37.69 -114.72 -28.34
C ASN A 303 -37.49 -116.24 -28.53
N PRO A 304 -36.73 -116.93 -27.67
CA PRO A 304 -36.50 -118.37 -27.81
C PRO A 304 -37.64 -119.20 -27.21
N LEU A 305 -38.58 -118.57 -26.49
CA LEU A 305 -39.73 -119.24 -25.85
C LEU A 305 -40.88 -119.53 -26.82
N LEU A 306 -41.03 -118.75 -27.89
CA LEU A 306 -42.07 -118.92 -28.92
C LEU A 306 -41.49 -118.71 -30.34
N VAL A 307 -41.02 -119.78 -30.96
CA VAL A 307 -40.39 -119.72 -32.29
C VAL A 307 -41.41 -119.77 -33.41
N VAL A 308 -41.57 -118.67 -34.14
CA VAL A 308 -42.45 -118.58 -35.32
C VAL A 308 -41.58 -118.36 -36.57
N ASN A 309 -41.75 -119.21 -37.59
CA ASN A 309 -41.01 -119.15 -38.87
C ASN A 309 -39.47 -119.17 -38.75
N ASN A 310 -38.91 -120.00 -37.86
CA ASN A 310 -37.47 -120.14 -37.61
C ASN A 310 -36.75 -118.84 -37.21
N ARG A 311 -37.47 -117.83 -36.74
CA ARG A 311 -36.87 -116.59 -36.25
C ARG A 311 -36.69 -116.69 -34.74
N THR A 312 -35.43 -116.79 -34.30
CA THR A 312 -35.05 -116.75 -32.88
C THR A 312 -33.91 -115.76 -32.69
N ASN A 313 -33.86 -115.13 -31.52
CA ASN A 313 -32.76 -114.27 -31.08
C ASN A 313 -31.56 -115.06 -30.51
N VAL A 314 -31.61 -116.39 -30.53
CA VAL A 314 -30.53 -117.31 -30.12
C VAL A 314 -30.16 -118.20 -31.31
N ASN A 315 -28.86 -118.40 -31.54
CA ASN A 315 -28.35 -119.30 -32.58
C ASN A 315 -28.53 -120.77 -32.15
N LEU A 316 -29.61 -121.40 -32.63
CA LEU A 316 -29.94 -122.81 -32.40
C LEU A 316 -29.34 -123.70 -33.50
N ASN A 317 -28.02 -123.73 -33.64
CA ASN A 317 -27.38 -124.74 -34.49
C ASN A 317 -27.28 -126.07 -33.72
N VAL A 318 -28.29 -126.94 -33.89
CA VAL A 318 -28.27 -128.32 -33.37
C VAL A 318 -27.48 -129.22 -34.34
N PRO A 319 -26.52 -130.05 -33.90
CA PRO A 319 -25.80 -130.97 -34.78
C PRO A 319 -26.77 -132.00 -35.37
N VAL A 320 -26.85 -132.06 -36.70
CA VAL A 320 -27.74 -132.96 -37.44
C VAL A 320 -27.18 -134.39 -37.44
N SER A 321 -27.43 -135.14 -36.38
CA SER A 321 -27.11 -136.59 -36.29
C SER A 321 -28.28 -137.45 -35.79
N ASP A 322 -29.48 -136.89 -35.62
CA ASP A 322 -30.64 -137.62 -35.09
C ASP A 322 -31.48 -138.30 -36.22
N PRO A 323 -31.65 -139.64 -36.21
CA PRO A 323 -32.36 -140.39 -37.26
C PRO A 323 -33.88 -140.12 -37.38
N ARG A 324 -34.50 -139.36 -36.47
CA ARG A 324 -35.97 -139.20 -36.38
C ARG A 324 -36.57 -138.13 -37.30
N VAL A 325 -35.75 -137.40 -38.06
CA VAL A 325 -36.18 -136.29 -38.95
C VAL A 325 -35.82 -136.58 -40.41
N ARG A 326 -36.16 -137.77 -40.94
CA ARG A 326 -36.09 -138.06 -42.38
C ARG A 326 -37.45 -137.82 -43.06
N ARG A 327 -37.50 -136.92 -44.04
CA ARG A 327 -38.65 -136.74 -44.95
C ARG A 327 -38.69 -137.86 -46.02
N PRO A 328 -39.87 -138.35 -46.43
CA PRO A 328 -39.99 -139.39 -47.46
C PRO A 328 -39.76 -138.81 -48.87
N VAL A 329 -39.08 -139.58 -49.72
CA VAL A 329 -38.70 -139.22 -51.10
C VAL A 329 -39.73 -139.81 -52.08
N PRO A 330 -40.29 -139.06 -53.04
CA PRO A 330 -41.09 -139.64 -54.12
C PRO A 330 -40.19 -140.23 -55.20
N GLN A 331 -40.41 -141.50 -55.52
CA GLN A 331 -39.71 -142.24 -56.56
C GLN A 331 -40.26 -141.82 -57.93
N THR A 332 -39.45 -141.13 -58.74
CA THR A 332 -39.80 -140.80 -60.13
C THR A 332 -38.78 -141.49 -61.05
N VAL A 333 -39.27 -142.45 -61.83
CA VAL A 333 -38.52 -143.15 -62.87
C VAL A 333 -38.67 -142.34 -64.16
N VAL A 334 -37.55 -141.94 -64.77
CA VAL A 334 -37.52 -141.45 -66.15
C VAL A 334 -36.30 -142.05 -66.85
N GLU A 335 -36.58 -142.62 -68.02
CA GLU A 335 -35.73 -143.40 -68.90
C GLU A 335 -34.53 -142.62 -69.44
N ALA A 336 -33.45 -143.36 -69.71
CA ALA A 336 -32.19 -142.83 -70.19
C ALA A 336 -32.26 -142.41 -71.67
N ALA A 337 -31.76 -141.21 -71.96
CA ALA A 337 -31.17 -140.88 -73.25
C ALA A 337 -29.77 -140.32 -72.99
N THR A 338 -28.76 -141.16 -73.22
CA THR A 338 -27.35 -140.78 -73.18
C THR A 338 -27.00 -139.95 -74.41
N HIS A 339 -26.49 -138.74 -74.19
CA HIS A 339 -25.58 -138.11 -75.14
C HIS A 339 -24.31 -137.66 -74.42
N SER A 340 -23.33 -138.55 -74.52
CA SER A 340 -21.93 -138.33 -74.19
C SER A 340 -21.30 -137.29 -75.10
N ARG A 341 -20.65 -136.28 -74.52
CA ARG A 341 -19.39 -135.79 -75.09
C ARG A 341 -18.41 -135.42 -73.98
N GLN A 342 -17.50 -136.35 -73.76
CA GLN A 342 -16.21 -136.17 -73.12
C GLN A 342 -15.39 -135.10 -73.87
N LEU A 343 -14.54 -134.40 -73.14
CA LEU A 343 -13.06 -134.34 -73.29
C LEU A 343 -12.57 -133.07 -72.58
N LYS A 344 -11.95 -133.24 -71.41
CA LYS A 344 -10.50 -133.36 -71.15
C LYS A 344 -9.78 -132.01 -71.38
N LEU A 345 -9.33 -131.36 -70.30
CA LEU A 345 -8.01 -131.60 -69.68
C LEU A 345 -6.89 -131.55 -70.72
N THR A 346 -6.26 -130.39 -70.81
CA THR A 346 -4.87 -130.20 -70.36
C THR A 346 -4.74 -128.80 -69.77
#